data_AF-A0ABD3IBM1-F1
#
_entry.id   AF-A0ABD3IBM1-F1
#
_cell.length_a   1.000
_cell.length_b   1.000
_cell.length_c   1.000
_cell.angle_alpha   90.00
_cell.angle_beta   90.00
_cell.angle_gamma   90.00
#
_symmetry.space_group_name_H-M   'P 1'
#
loop_
_entity.id
_entity.type
_entity.pdbx_description
1 polymer ?
#
loop_
_entity_poly.entity_id
_entity_poly.type
_entity_poly.pdbx_seq_one_letter_code
_entity_poly.pdbx_strand_id
1 'polypeptide(L)'
;MPETTFTTEQSQLVTESWQMLKENSAQHSFTFFSKIFEIAPQARQLFSFLRDNPDAPLDKNPKLKAHALNVFRMTGDSAVMLGKVGAIEALHPRLKELGKKHVGFGVVTPHFQVRSDPFLFCETPFIPSM
;
A
#
# COMPACT_ATOMS: atom_id res chain seq x y z
N MET A 1 -3.64 16.68 18.87
CA MET A 1 -4.54 15.86 18.05
C MET A 1 -5.23 14.90 18.99
N PRO A 2 -6.57 14.87 19.09
CA PRO A 2 -7.24 13.85 19.88
C PRO A 2 -6.93 12.48 19.23
N GLU A 3 -6.51 11.49 20.03
CA GLU A 3 -6.43 10.10 19.58
C GLU A 3 -7.85 9.64 19.23
N THR A 4 -8.15 9.49 17.95
CA THR A 4 -9.32 8.74 17.51
C THR A 4 -9.02 7.27 17.71
N THR A 5 -9.27 6.77 18.92
CA THR A 5 -9.19 5.34 19.24
C THR A 5 -10.37 4.62 18.58
N PHE A 6 -10.10 3.52 17.89
CA PHE A 6 -11.14 2.67 17.30
C PHE A 6 -12.05 2.10 18.40
N THR A 7 -13.36 2.02 18.15
CA THR A 7 -14.26 1.31 19.06
C THR A 7 -14.03 -0.20 18.98
N THR A 8 -14.45 -0.93 20.01
CA THR A 8 -14.39 -2.39 20.03
C THR A 8 -15.10 -3.00 18.81
N GLU A 9 -16.28 -2.47 18.44
CA GLU A 9 -17.00 -2.97 17.26
C GLU A 9 -16.22 -2.73 15.97
N GLN A 10 -15.59 -1.55 15.81
CA GLN A 10 -14.77 -1.25 14.63
C GLN A 10 -13.56 -2.18 14.53
N SER A 11 -12.84 -2.39 15.63
CA SER A 11 -11.70 -3.32 15.67
C SER A 11 -12.12 -4.77 15.37
N GLN A 12 -13.30 -5.19 15.83
CA GLN A 12 -13.85 -6.50 15.53
C GLN A 12 -14.18 -6.65 14.03
N LEU A 13 -14.87 -5.66 13.44
CA LEU A 13 -15.19 -5.67 12.01
C LEU A 13 -13.94 -5.71 11.12
N VAL A 14 -12.89 -4.96 11.47
CA VAL A 14 -11.59 -5.01 10.77
C VAL A 14 -10.99 -6.42 10.86
N THR A 15 -11.07 -7.05 12.03
CA THR A 15 -10.55 -8.39 12.26
C THR A 15 -11.30 -9.43 11.43
N GLU A 16 -12.62 -9.44 11.47
CA GLU A 16 -13.47 -10.37 10.71
C GLU A 16 -13.29 -10.18 9.20
N SER A 17 -13.27 -8.92 8.74
CA SER A 17 -13.01 -8.59 7.34
C SER A 17 -11.65 -9.09 6.88
N TRP A 18 -10.61 -8.97 7.71
CA TRP A 18 -9.29 -9.49 7.41
C TRP A 18 -9.27 -11.02 7.31
N GLN A 19 -10.02 -11.74 8.17
CA GLN A 19 -10.10 -13.20 8.09
C GLN A 19 -10.68 -13.67 6.75
N MET A 20 -11.68 -12.96 6.21
CA MET A 20 -12.24 -13.28 4.90
C MET A 20 -11.29 -12.91 3.76
N LEU A 21 -10.69 -11.72 3.80
CA LEU A 21 -9.82 -11.24 2.73
C LEU A 21 -8.51 -12.01 2.62
N LYS A 22 -7.97 -12.54 3.74
CA LYS A 22 -6.66 -13.18 3.71
C LYS A 22 -6.63 -14.49 2.92
N GLU A 23 -7.76 -15.19 2.77
CA GLU A 23 -7.86 -16.47 2.05
C GLU A 23 -7.40 -16.33 0.59
N ASN A 24 -7.78 -15.24 -0.06
CA ASN A 24 -7.42 -14.94 -1.45
C ASN A 24 -6.37 -13.83 -1.56
N SER A 25 -5.48 -13.71 -0.56
CA SER A 25 -4.48 -12.63 -0.49
C SER A 25 -3.65 -12.48 -1.77
N ALA A 26 -3.26 -13.59 -2.40
CA ALA A 26 -2.46 -13.54 -3.63
C ALA A 26 -3.21 -12.84 -4.78
N GLN A 27 -4.48 -13.19 -4.97
CA GLN A 27 -5.31 -12.57 -6.00
C GLN A 27 -5.63 -11.12 -5.64
N HIS A 28 -6.09 -10.85 -4.42
CA HIS A 28 -6.46 -9.49 -4.01
C HIS A 28 -5.27 -8.53 -4.04
N SER A 29 -4.11 -8.96 -3.58
CA SER A 29 -2.89 -8.14 -3.62
C SER A 29 -2.45 -7.84 -5.04
N PHE A 30 -2.49 -8.82 -5.94
CA PHE A 30 -2.14 -8.60 -7.34
C PHE A 30 -3.14 -7.67 -8.03
N THR A 31 -4.44 -7.86 -7.81
CA THR A 31 -5.49 -6.96 -8.31
C THR A 31 -5.29 -5.53 -7.80
N PHE A 32 -4.96 -5.36 -6.51
CA PHE A 32 -4.72 -4.05 -5.91
C PHE A 32 -3.57 -3.29 -6.59
N PHE A 33 -2.39 -3.92 -6.75
CA PHE A 33 -1.26 -3.30 -7.44
C PHE A 33 -1.54 -3.09 -8.93
N SER A 34 -2.28 -3.98 -9.58
CA SER A 34 -2.66 -3.81 -10.98
C SER A 34 -3.51 -2.54 -11.17
N LYS A 35 -4.48 -2.30 -10.29
CA LYS A 35 -5.28 -1.07 -10.30
C LYS A 35 -4.46 0.19 -10.03
N ILE A 36 -3.46 0.14 -9.14
CA ILE A 36 -2.53 1.27 -8.95
C ILE A 36 -1.83 1.62 -10.26
N PHE A 37 -1.33 0.62 -10.99
CA PHE A 37 -0.63 0.85 -12.24
C PHE A 37 -1.54 1.18 -13.42
N GLU A 38 -2.83 0.88 -13.33
CA GLU A 38 -3.86 1.32 -14.28
C GLU A 38 -4.16 2.82 -14.09
N ILE A 39 -4.33 3.26 -12.84
CA ILE A 39 -4.62 4.66 -12.49
C ILE A 39 -3.37 5.54 -12.64
N ALA A 40 -2.20 5.03 -12.26
CA ALA A 40 -0.94 5.75 -12.25
C ALA A 40 0.18 4.92 -12.90
N PRO A 41 0.23 4.84 -14.25
CA PRO A 41 1.22 4.04 -14.96
C PRO A 41 2.67 4.42 -14.61
N GLN A 42 2.94 5.69 -14.32
CA GLN A 42 4.29 6.16 -13.96
C GLN A 42 4.78 5.56 -12.63
N ALA A 43 3.88 5.12 -11.75
CA ALA A 43 4.26 4.48 -10.49
C ALA A 43 5.08 3.20 -10.71
N ARG A 44 4.97 2.56 -11.88
CA ARG A 44 5.81 1.39 -12.25
C ARG A 44 7.30 1.70 -12.15
N GLN A 45 7.71 2.94 -12.44
CA GLN A 45 9.13 3.34 -12.40
C GLN A 45 9.73 3.33 -10.99
N LEU A 46 8.89 3.39 -9.95
CA LEU A 46 9.30 3.30 -8.54
C LEU A 46 9.69 1.87 -8.15
N PHE A 47 9.28 0.87 -8.94
CA PHE A 47 9.59 -0.53 -8.72
C PHE A 47 10.71 -0.96 -9.66
N SER A 48 11.92 -1.16 -9.12
CA SER A 48 13.10 -1.54 -9.91
C SER A 48 12.86 -2.77 -10.79
N PHE A 49 12.13 -3.77 -10.27
CA PHE A 49 11.80 -5.00 -11.00
C PHE A 49 10.73 -4.84 -12.10
N LEU A 50 10.12 -3.66 -12.25
CA LEU A 50 9.25 -3.29 -13.37
C LEU A 50 9.96 -2.35 -14.34
N ARG A 51 10.92 -1.56 -13.87
CA ARG A 51 11.69 -0.64 -14.73
C ARG A 51 12.52 -1.37 -15.78
N ASP A 52 13.08 -2.53 -15.43
CA ASP A 52 13.96 -3.28 -16.33
C ASP A 52 13.20 -3.92 -17.51
N ASN A 53 11.87 -4.05 -17.42
CA ASN A 53 11.03 -4.60 -18.49
C ASN A 53 9.61 -4.00 -18.43
N PRO A 54 9.42 -2.77 -18.94
CA PRO A 54 8.19 -2.00 -18.76
C PRO A 54 6.98 -2.60 -19.50
N ASP A 55 7.23 -3.34 -20.59
CA ASP A 55 6.20 -3.95 -21.45
C ASP A 55 5.83 -5.38 -21.02
N ALA A 56 6.54 -5.96 -20.05
CA ALA A 56 6.24 -7.29 -19.57
C ALA A 56 4.85 -7.34 -18.91
N PRO A 57 4.07 -8.42 -19.18
CA PRO A 57 2.83 -8.66 -18.47
C PRO A 57 3.08 -8.74 -16.95
N LEU A 58 2.36 -7.92 -16.19
CA LEU A 58 2.51 -7.81 -14.73
C LEU A 58 2.28 -9.15 -14.03
N ASP A 59 1.34 -9.95 -14.53
CA ASP A 59 0.98 -11.27 -14.03
C ASP A 59 2.10 -12.30 -14.20
N LYS A 60 3.07 -12.05 -15.08
CA LYS A 60 4.24 -12.91 -15.28
C LYS A 60 5.42 -12.50 -14.41
N ASN A 61 5.33 -11.41 -13.64
CA ASN A 61 6.43 -10.93 -12.81
C ASN A 61 6.37 -11.54 -11.38
N PRO A 62 7.24 -12.52 -11.03
CA PRO A 62 7.21 -13.14 -9.72
C PRO A 62 7.62 -12.18 -8.59
N LYS A 63 8.48 -11.19 -8.87
CA LYS A 63 8.89 -10.17 -7.89
C LYS A 63 7.72 -9.25 -7.52
N LEU A 64 6.90 -8.88 -8.51
CA LEU A 64 5.67 -8.12 -8.26
C LEU A 64 4.69 -8.91 -7.38
N LYS A 65 4.43 -10.17 -7.72
CA LYS A 65 3.52 -11.02 -6.93
C LYS A 65 3.98 -11.16 -5.47
N ALA A 66 5.28 -11.40 -5.25
CA ALA A 66 5.85 -11.51 -3.92
C ALA A 66 5.75 -10.18 -3.14
N HIS A 67 6.09 -9.06 -3.79
CA HIS A 67 5.99 -7.74 -3.18
C HIS A 67 4.54 -7.39 -2.80
N ALA A 68 3.60 -7.60 -3.73
CA ALA A 68 2.19 -7.33 -3.52
C ALA A 68 1.63 -8.13 -2.34
N LEU A 69 1.90 -9.43 -2.30
CA LEU A 69 1.44 -10.31 -1.23
C LEU A 69 1.98 -9.86 0.14
N ASN A 70 3.26 -9.51 0.21
CA ASN A 70 3.89 -9.08 1.45
C ASN A 70 3.29 -7.76 1.97
N VAL A 71 3.11 -6.76 1.10
CA VAL A 71 2.49 -5.48 1.47
C VAL A 71 1.04 -5.68 1.91
N PHE A 72 0.28 -6.51 1.20
CA PHE A 72 -1.13 -6.78 1.52
C PHE A 72 -1.29 -7.46 2.88
N ARG A 73 -0.52 -8.52 3.15
CA ARG A 73 -0.52 -9.21 4.45
C ARG A 73 -0.08 -8.30 5.58
N MET A 74 1.03 -7.59 5.40
CA MET A 74 1.53 -6.67 6.42
C MET A 74 0.53 -5.57 6.75
N THR A 75 -0.18 -5.04 5.75
CA THR A 75 -1.24 -4.03 5.96
C THR A 75 -2.40 -4.62 6.76
N GLY A 76 -2.91 -5.79 6.37
CA GLY A 76 -4.01 -6.45 7.08
C GLY A 76 -3.64 -6.89 8.50
N ASP A 77 -2.47 -7.50 8.68
CA ASP A 77 -1.94 -7.93 9.98
C ASP A 77 -1.68 -6.73 10.90
N SER A 78 -1.31 -5.57 10.36
CA SER A 78 -1.20 -4.33 11.14
C SER A 78 -2.58 -3.76 11.49
N ALA A 79 -3.54 -3.83 10.56
CA ALA A 79 -4.89 -3.31 10.77
C ALA A 79 -5.62 -4.03 11.92
N VAL A 80 -5.44 -5.36 12.06
CA VAL A 80 -6.02 -6.13 13.19
C VAL A 80 -5.40 -5.82 14.55
N MET A 81 -4.31 -5.05 14.58
CA MET A 81 -3.72 -4.54 15.82
C MET A 81 -4.32 -3.19 16.24
N LEU A 82 -5.02 -2.49 15.36
CA LEU A 82 -5.60 -1.18 15.65
C LEU A 82 -6.65 -1.28 16.77
N GLY A 83 -6.57 -0.37 17.74
CA GLY A 83 -7.41 -0.37 18.94
C GLY A 83 -6.92 -1.25 20.09
N LYS A 84 -5.84 -2.03 19.90
CA LYS A 84 -5.19 -2.76 21.00
C LYS A 84 -4.17 -1.85 21.71
N VAL A 85 -4.16 -1.89 23.03
CA VAL A 85 -3.15 -1.20 23.86
C VAL A 85 -1.75 -1.69 23.47
N GLY A 86 -0.82 -0.76 23.22
CA GLY A 86 0.56 -1.08 22.83
C GLY A 86 0.76 -1.38 21.34
N ALA A 87 -0.29 -1.35 20.51
CA ALA A 87 -0.18 -1.66 19.09
C ALA A 87 0.66 -0.65 18.31
N ILE A 88 0.49 0.64 18.61
CA ILE A 88 1.24 1.71 17.94
C ILE A 88 2.73 1.56 18.28
N GLU A 89 3.06 1.34 19.55
CA GLU A 89 4.42 1.15 20.03
C GLU A 89 5.09 -0.07 19.40
N ALA A 90 4.35 -1.17 19.23
CA ALA A 90 4.84 -2.38 18.58
C ALA A 90 5.08 -2.20 17.07
N LEU A 91 4.19 -1.46 16.38
CA LEU A 91 4.26 -1.27 14.93
C LEU A 91 5.19 -0.13 14.52
N HIS A 92 5.34 0.90 15.36
CA HIS A 92 6.02 2.16 15.02
C HIS A 92 7.44 1.96 14.49
N PRO A 93 8.33 1.16 15.11
CA PRO A 93 9.70 0.98 14.60
C PRO A 93 9.72 0.40 13.18
N ARG A 94 8.87 -0.61 12.92
CA ARG A 94 8.77 -1.28 11.62
C ARG A 94 8.18 -0.34 10.56
N LEU A 95 7.10 0.39 10.88
CA LEU A 95 6.49 1.36 9.99
C LEU A 95 7.45 2.51 9.65
N LYS A 96 8.25 2.97 10.61
CA LYS A 96 9.28 4.00 10.39
C LYS A 96 10.38 3.52 9.45
N GLU A 97 10.85 2.29 9.61
CA GLU A 97 11.85 1.70 8.70
C GLU A 97 11.30 1.55 7.28
N LEU A 98 10.05 1.08 7.15
CA LEU A 98 9.36 0.99 5.86
C LEU A 98 9.22 2.38 5.22
N GLY A 99 8.80 3.39 5.97
CA GLY A 99 8.72 4.77 5.48
C GLY A 99 10.05 5.26 4.92
N LYS A 100 11.17 5.02 5.61
CA LYS A 100 12.52 5.36 5.11
C LYS A 100 12.84 4.66 3.78
N LYS A 101 12.50 3.38 3.64
CA LYS A 101 12.68 2.63 2.39
C LYS A 101 11.88 3.27 1.24
N HIS A 102 10.63 3.65 1.49
CA HIS A 102 9.79 4.31 0.48
C HIS A 102 10.37 5.66 0.03
N VAL A 103 10.88 6.47 0.95
CA VAL A 103 11.59 7.71 0.61
C VAL A 103 12.81 7.43 -0.28
N GLY A 104 13.59 6.39 0.03
CA GLY A 104 14.74 5.97 -0.78
C GLY A 104 14.38 5.54 -2.20
N PHE A 105 13.14 5.11 -2.46
CA PHE A 105 12.64 4.78 -3.79
C PHE A 105 11.98 5.96 -4.53
N GLY A 106 12.01 7.17 -3.95
CA GLY A 106 11.38 8.36 -4.55
C GLY A 106 9.87 8.43 -4.31
N VAL A 107 9.34 7.67 -3.35
CA VAL A 107 7.93 7.77 -2.98
C VAL A 107 7.71 9.04 -2.16
N VAL A 108 6.82 9.91 -2.64
CA VAL A 108 6.46 11.18 -1.99
C VAL A 108 5.08 11.09 -1.31
N THR A 109 4.78 12.02 -0.41
CA THR A 109 3.50 12.07 0.32
C THR A 109 2.25 11.98 -0.58
N PRO A 110 2.18 12.64 -1.76
CA PRO A 110 1.06 12.48 -2.68
C PRO A 110 0.79 11.04 -3.14
N HIS A 111 1.80 10.15 -3.16
CA HIS A 111 1.60 8.74 -3.52
C HIS A 111 0.83 7.94 -2.46
N PHE A 112 0.77 8.44 -1.22
CA PHE A 112 0.01 7.82 -0.12
C PHE A 112 -1.37 8.46 0.09
N GLN A 113 -1.70 9.51 -0.67
CA GLN A 113 -3.03 10.11 -0.58
C GLN A 113 -4.04 9.17 -1.24
N VAL A 114 -4.74 8.40 -0.40
CA VAL A 114 -5.97 7.69 -0.80
C VAL A 114 -7.02 8.77 -1.02
N ARG A 115 -7.23 9.16 -2.28
CA ARG A 115 -8.31 10.06 -2.66
C ARG A 115 -9.60 9.25 -2.76
N SER A 116 -10.57 9.54 -1.91
CA SER A 116 -11.93 8.98 -1.92
C SER A 116 -12.78 9.40 -3.13
N ASP A 117 -12.19 10.07 -4.11
CA ASP A 117 -12.86 10.69 -5.26
C ASP A 117 -12.43 10.06 -6.59
N PRO A 118 -13.36 9.70 -7.50
CA PRO A 118 -13.06 8.93 -8.71
C PRO A 118 -12.51 9.71 -9.92
N PHE A 119 -12.28 11.03 -9.87
CA PHE A 119 -12.15 11.84 -11.11
C PHE A 119 -10.90 12.69 -11.37
N LEU A 120 -9.87 12.72 -10.52
CA LEU A 120 -8.72 13.60 -10.80
C LEU A 120 -7.40 12.89 -10.53
N PHE A 121 -6.84 12.26 -11.56
CA PHE A 121 -5.40 12.21 -11.73
C PHE A 121 -5.02 13.56 -12.33
N CYS A 122 -4.30 14.37 -11.55
CA CYS A 122 -3.95 15.73 -11.95
C CYS A 122 -2.99 15.66 -13.14
N GLU A 123 -3.49 16.10 -14.29
CA GLU A 123 -2.81 16.79 -15.39
C GLU A 123 -1.82 17.87 -14.87
N THR A 124 -0.72 17.46 -14.22
CA THR A 124 0.44 18.33 -14.06
C THR A 124 1.70 17.50 -14.33
N PRO A 125 2.36 17.69 -15.48
CA PRO A 125 3.67 17.11 -15.71
C PRO A 125 4.63 17.65 -14.66
N PHE A 126 5.37 16.74 -14.04
CA PHE A 126 6.49 17.04 -13.17
C PHE A 126 7.58 17.73 -13.99
N ILE A 127 7.54 19.06 -14.06
CA ILE A 127 8.68 19.89 -14.49
C ILE A 127 9.43 20.29 -13.22
N PRO A 128 10.65 19.78 -13.00
CA PRO A 128 11.50 20.29 -11.94
C PRO A 128 11.95 21.70 -12.34
N SER A 129 11.62 22.71 -11.52
CA SER A 129 12.27 24.03 -11.66
C SER A 129 13.70 23.93 -11.14
N MET A 130 14.63 24.50 -11.92
CA MET A 130 15.98 24.85 -11.51
C MET A 130 15.97 25.92 -10.41
#